data_AF-A0A655E152-F1
#
_entry.id   AF-A0A655E152-F1
#
_cell.length_a   1.000
_cell.length_b   1.000
_cell.length_c   1.000
_cell.angle_alpha   90.00
_cell.angle_beta   90.00
_cell.angle_gamma   90.00
#
_symmetry.space_group_name_H-M   'P 1'
#
loop_
_entity.id
_entity.type
_entity.pdbx_description
1 polymer ?
#
loop_
_entity_poly.entity_id
_entity_poly.type
_entity_poly.pdbx_seq_one_letter_code
_entity_poly.pdbx_strand_id
1 'polypeptide(L)' 'MSPAITGHYRSGDVRHIVADPARAARVLGFRAAVDPGEGLREFAFAPLR' A
#
# COMPACT_ATOMS: atom_id res chain seq x y z
N MET A 1 -9.28 30.38 0.04
CA MET A 1 -8.32 29.74 -0.89
C MET A 1 -9.06 28.69 -1.68
N SER A 2 -8.91 28.67 -2.99
CA SER A 2 -9.48 27.62 -3.83
C SER A 2 -8.43 26.51 -4.04
N PRO A 3 -8.82 25.22 -4.10
CA PRO A 3 -7.86 24.13 -4.25
C PRO A 3 -7.12 24.20 -5.59
N ALA A 4 -5.83 23.89 -5.59
CA ALA A 4 -5.04 23.79 -6.81
C ALA A 4 -5.35 22.45 -7.51
N ILE A 5 -5.84 22.51 -8.75
CA ILE A 5 -6.06 21.32 -9.58
C ILE A 5 -4.77 21.04 -10.36
N THR A 6 -4.12 19.92 -10.08
CA THR A 6 -2.83 19.56 -10.69
C THR A 6 -2.96 18.88 -12.05
N GLY A 7 -4.11 18.29 -12.35
CA GLY A 7 -4.34 17.53 -13.60
C GLY A 7 -3.52 16.23 -13.72
N HIS A 8 -2.77 15.84 -12.69
CA HIS A 8 -1.96 14.63 -12.70
C HIS A 8 -2.84 13.41 -12.38
N TYR A 9 -2.97 12.49 -13.34
CA TYR A 9 -3.60 11.19 -13.14
C TYR A 9 -3.01 10.17 -14.10
N ARG A 10 -3.21 8.88 -13.78
CA ARG A 10 -2.90 7.79 -14.70
C ARG A 10 -4.19 7.29 -15.34
N SER A 11 -4.19 7.10 -16.66
CA SER A 11 -5.30 6.40 -17.32
C SER A 11 -5.35 4.97 -16.81
N GLY A 12 -6.50 4.56 -16.26
CA GLY A 12 -6.67 3.23 -15.66
C GLY A 12 -6.32 3.11 -14.17
N ASP A 13 -6.15 4.23 -13.46
CA ASP A 13 -5.83 4.18 -12.01
C ASP A 13 -6.94 3.48 -11.20
N VAL A 14 -6.54 2.50 -10.39
CA VAL A 14 -7.45 1.77 -9.51
C VAL A 14 -7.47 2.46 -8.15
N ARG A 15 -8.64 2.97 -7.75
CA ARG A 15 -8.80 3.72 -6.50
C ARG A 15 -8.92 2.83 -5.26
N HIS A 16 -9.39 1.61 -5.45
CA HIS A 16 -9.65 0.66 -4.37
C HIS A 16 -9.14 -0.71 -4.78
N ILE A 17 -8.04 -1.13 -4.18
CA ILE A 17 -7.47 -2.45 -4.35
C ILE A 17 -7.21 -3.05 -2.97
N VAL A 18 -7.89 -4.16 -2.71
CA VAL A 18 -7.71 -4.96 -1.50
C VAL A 18 -7.71 -6.42 -1.92
N ALA A 19 -6.84 -7.22 -1.32
CA ALA A 19 -6.77 -8.66 -1.54
C ALA A 19 -7.31 -9.40 -0.31
N ASP A 20 -8.00 -10.51 -0.52
CA ASP A 20 -8.32 -11.47 0.55
C ASP A 20 -7.10 -12.36 0.84
N PRO A 21 -6.47 -12.26 2.04
CA PRO A 21 -5.31 -13.07 2.38
C PRO A 21 -5.65 -14.49 2.83
N ALA A 22 -6.93 -14.88 2.92
CA ALA A 22 -7.34 -16.15 3.52
C ALA A 22 -6.67 -17.37 2.86
N ARG A 23 -6.50 -17.38 1.53
CA ARG A 23 -5.82 -18.49 0.84
C ARG A 23 -4.34 -18.55 1.18
N ALA A 24 -3.65 -17.42 1.25
CA ALA A 24 -2.24 -17.36 1.62
C ALA A 24 -2.04 -17.84 3.07
N ALA A 25 -2.95 -17.48 3.98
CA ALA A 25 -2.92 -17.98 5.35
C ALA A 25 -3.07 -19.52 5.42
N ARG A 26 -4.01 -20.11 4.66
CA ARG A 26 -4.24 -21.56 4.67
C ARG A 26 -3.11 -22.36 4.02
N VAL A 27 -2.57 -21.89 2.91
CA VAL A 27 -1.62 -22.67 2.08
C VAL A 27 -0.17 -22.42 2.47
N LEU A 28 0.14 -21.20 2.92
CA LEU A 28 1.51 -20.76 3.18
C LEU A 28 1.76 -20.41 4.65
N GLY A 29 0.72 -20.44 5.50
CA GLY A 29 0.82 -19.94 6.87
C GLY A 29 1.02 -18.42 6.95
N PHE A 30 0.81 -17.70 5.84
CA PHE A 30 1.08 -16.26 5.78
C PHE A 30 0.15 -15.47 6.70
N ARG A 31 0.74 -14.58 7.48
CA ARG A 31 0.06 -13.54 8.26
C ARG A 31 0.85 -12.24 8.10
N ALA A 32 0.16 -11.15 7.80
CA ALA A 32 0.77 -9.83 7.85
C ALA A 32 1.22 -9.57 9.29
N ALA A 33 2.51 -9.28 9.47
CA ALA A 33 3.11 -9.07 10.78
C ALA A 33 3.38 -7.58 11.08
N VAL A 34 3.33 -6.73 10.06
CA VAL A 34 3.65 -5.30 10.15
C VAL A 34 2.43 -4.52 9.65
N ASP A 35 1.99 -3.56 10.47
CA ASP A 35 0.91 -2.65 10.09
C ASP A 35 1.36 -1.63 9.03
N PRO A 36 0.47 -1.17 8.15
CA PRO A 36 0.83 -0.24 7.08
C PRO A 36 1.54 1.03 7.58
N GLY A 37 1.08 1.59 8.71
CA GLY A 37 1.68 2.81 9.26
C GLY A 37 3.13 2.62 9.71
N GLU A 38 3.45 1.47 10.30
CA GLU A 38 4.81 1.13 10.71
C GLU A 38 5.69 0.84 9.49
N GLY A 39 5.23 -0.04 8.60
CA GLY A 39 5.99 -0.46 7.44
C GLY A 39 6.28 0.68 6.47
N LEU A 40 5.31 1.59 6.23
CA LEU A 40 5.52 2.76 5.39
C LEU A 40 6.52 3.74 6.01
N ARG A 41 6.48 3.93 7.32
CA ARG A 41 7.43 4.79 8.03
C ARG A 41 8.84 4.22 7.92
N GLU A 42 9.02 2.93 8.19
CA GLU A 42 10.32 2.28 8.05
C GLU A 42 10.84 2.40 6.61
N PHE A 43 10.00 2.06 5.63
CA PHE A 43 10.36 2.11 4.21
C PHE A 43 10.82 3.50 3.77
N ALA A 44 10.14 4.56 4.20
CA ALA A 44 10.45 5.94 3.82
C ALA A 44 11.84 6.41 4.31
N PHE A 45 12.33 5.86 5.43
CA PHE A 45 13.57 6.30 6.07
C PHE A 45 14.69 5.26 6.08
N ALA A 46 14.41 4.02 5.62
CA ALA A 46 15.43 2.99 5.49
C ALA A 46 16.50 3.42 4.47
N PRO A 47 17.79 3.11 4.72
CA PRO A 47 18.82 3.34 3.73
C PRO A 47 18.53 2.52 2.47
N LEU A 48 18.80 3.10 1.30
CA LEU A 48 18.73 2.37 0.04
C LEU A 48 19.71 1.19 0.08
N ARG A 49 19.22 0.01 -0.29
CA ARG A 49 19.97 -1.24 -0.32
C ARG A 49 20.06 -1.72 -1.76
#